data_AF-A0A150G3X5-F1
#
_entry.id   AF-A0A150G3X5-F1
#
_cell.length_a   1.000
_cell.length_b   1.000
_cell.length_c   1.000
_cell.angle_alpha   90.00
_cell.angle_beta   90.00
_cell.angle_gamma   90.00
#
_symmetry.space_group_name_H-M   'P 1'
#
loop_
_entity.id
_entity.type
_entity.pdbx_description
1 polymer ?
#
loop_
_entity_poly.entity_id
_entity_poly.type
_entity_poly.pdbx_seq_one_letter_code
_entity_poly.pdbx_strand_id
1 'polypeptide(L)'
;MLPAGLPPGEGRPATQRPQTQQQQQQQQQQQQQQQQQRQQPALNLGLAAADVIARIEATAEEMIAELAEGRLPSLRLASRITRRGNDHDDDDDDGGDGIDADGDGDGGGRETRRSLLGNQGAGALAYARVLVVLSTLHNMLRQGRQATQRDLYYTLQRPPLFCCARDVNSALADAAALVRVPRAGLGVTHPLPGLRWLGLRSGQLGEVEAGALQRLTARDEALVRSLRRRLAGREPGWLAELDAMEAAGYKGDLEVLYGGAAGLAGLRELVLRGVLSRDVV
;
A
#
# COMPACT_ATOMS: atom_id res chain seq x y z
N MET A 1 16.20 77.04 -45.83
CA MET A 1 14.77 77.30 -45.54
C MET A 1 14.06 75.94 -45.50
N LEU A 2 13.53 75.55 -44.34
CA LEU A 2 12.37 74.65 -44.23
C LEU A 2 11.12 75.40 -44.79
N PRO A 3 9.94 74.77 -45.08
CA PRO A 3 9.41 73.52 -44.52
C PRO A 3 8.53 72.62 -45.45
N ALA A 4 7.96 71.57 -44.83
CA ALA A 4 6.65 70.93 -45.07
C ALA A 4 6.54 69.73 -46.05
N GLY A 5 6.11 68.58 -45.49
CA GLY A 5 5.59 67.42 -46.22
C GLY A 5 5.32 66.23 -45.29
N LEU A 6 4.04 65.88 -45.09
CA LEU A 6 3.52 64.87 -44.16
C LEU A 6 4.08 63.44 -44.37
N PRO A 7 4.13 62.60 -43.32
CA PRO A 7 4.24 61.16 -43.46
C PRO A 7 2.85 60.48 -43.59
N PRO A 8 2.73 59.38 -44.35
CA PRO A 8 1.52 58.57 -44.39
C PRO A 8 1.59 57.39 -43.39
N GLY A 9 0.41 57.00 -42.90
CA GLY A 9 0.06 55.58 -42.78
C GLY A 9 0.40 54.89 -41.47
N GLU A 10 -0.52 54.98 -40.51
CA GLU A 10 -0.63 54.11 -39.36
C GLU A 10 -0.71 52.62 -39.76
N GLY A 11 0.36 51.86 -39.49
CA GLY A 11 0.35 50.41 -39.48
C GLY A 11 0.35 49.90 -38.05
N ARG A 12 -0.83 49.58 -37.52
CA ARG A 12 -1.05 48.95 -36.20
C ARG A 12 -0.19 47.68 -36.05
N PRO A 13 0.65 47.52 -35.01
CA PRO A 13 1.12 46.20 -34.61
C PRO A 13 0.00 45.49 -33.86
N ALA A 14 -0.53 44.42 -34.46
CA ALA A 14 -1.49 43.54 -33.82
C ALA A 14 -0.88 42.90 -32.56
N THR A 15 -1.48 43.19 -31.42
CA THR A 15 -1.25 42.52 -30.15
C THR A 15 -1.76 41.07 -30.25
N GLN A 16 -0.91 40.14 -30.71
CA GLN A 16 -1.21 38.70 -30.71
C GLN A 16 -0.02 37.91 -30.16
N ARG A 17 0.19 37.93 -28.84
CA ARG A 17 1.14 37.02 -28.17
C ARG A 17 0.76 36.44 -26.78
N PRO A 18 -0.51 36.35 -26.33
CA PRO A 18 -0.80 35.56 -25.12
C PRO A 18 -1.08 34.06 -25.38
N GLN A 19 -1.51 33.66 -26.59
CA GLN A 19 -1.93 32.27 -26.83
C GLN A 19 -0.78 31.26 -26.88
N THR A 20 0.39 31.64 -27.40
CA THR A 20 1.51 30.70 -27.55
C THR A 20 2.13 30.33 -26.19
N GLN A 21 2.10 31.24 -25.22
CA GLN A 21 2.69 31.01 -23.90
C GLN A 21 1.82 30.09 -23.03
N GLN A 22 0.50 30.21 -23.13
CA GLN A 22 -0.43 29.34 -22.41
C GLN A 22 -0.39 27.90 -22.94
N GLN A 23 -0.25 27.73 -24.26
CA GLN A 23 -0.14 26.42 -24.88
C GLN A 23 1.19 25.72 -24.52
N GLN A 24 2.28 26.48 -24.41
CA GLN A 24 3.58 25.95 -24.00
C GLN A 24 3.60 25.52 -22.53
N GLN A 25 2.88 26.26 -21.65
CA GLN A 25 2.76 25.92 -20.24
C GLN A 25 1.91 24.66 -20.01
N GLN A 26 0.84 24.47 -20.81
CA GLN A 26 0.05 23.23 -20.80
C GLN A 26 0.87 22.01 -21.24
N GLN A 27 1.72 22.17 -22.26
CA GLN A 27 2.60 21.09 -22.72
C GLN A 27 3.63 20.69 -21.67
N GLN A 28 4.21 21.65 -20.94
CA GLN A 28 5.13 21.34 -19.84
C GLN A 28 4.44 20.62 -18.67
N GLN A 29 3.20 21.01 -18.31
CA GLN A 29 2.45 20.29 -17.27
C GLN A 29 2.13 18.85 -17.67
N GLN A 30 1.76 18.60 -18.93
CA GLN A 30 1.54 17.23 -19.41
C GLN A 30 2.81 16.38 -19.39
N GLN A 31 3.96 16.94 -19.76
CA GLN A 31 5.23 16.22 -19.68
C GLN A 31 5.63 15.91 -18.23
N GLN A 32 5.41 16.84 -17.30
CA GLN A 32 5.68 16.58 -15.88
C GLN A 32 4.74 15.51 -15.31
N GLN A 33 3.46 15.50 -15.68
CA GLN A 33 2.53 14.43 -15.26
C GLN A 33 2.93 13.06 -15.85
N GLN A 34 3.37 12.99 -17.11
CA GLN A 34 3.88 11.74 -17.68
C GLN A 34 5.18 11.26 -17.01
N GLN A 35 6.08 12.18 -16.63
CA GLN A 35 7.30 11.83 -15.90
C GLN A 35 7.01 11.37 -14.46
N GLN A 36 6.02 11.97 -13.78
CA GLN A 36 5.58 11.52 -12.45
C GLN A 36 4.89 10.15 -12.51
N GLN A 37 4.12 9.85 -13.56
CA GLN A 37 3.56 8.51 -13.80
C GLN A 37 4.65 7.46 -14.11
N ARG A 38 5.78 7.88 -14.69
CA ARG A 38 6.93 6.99 -14.96
C ARG A 38 7.77 6.62 -13.73
N GLN A 39 7.58 7.28 -12.58
CA GLN A 39 8.41 7.07 -11.38
C GLN A 39 7.78 6.21 -10.28
N GLN A 40 6.64 5.54 -10.54
CA GLN A 40 6.13 4.52 -9.62
C GLN A 40 6.39 3.12 -10.18
N PRO A 41 7.20 2.27 -9.53
CA PRO A 41 7.27 0.87 -9.92
C PRO A 41 5.93 0.21 -9.60
N ALA A 42 5.10 0.04 -10.62
CA ALA A 42 3.84 -0.66 -10.49
C ALA A 42 4.10 -2.09 -10.00
N LEU A 43 3.44 -2.47 -8.90
CA LEU A 43 3.37 -3.87 -8.47
C LEU A 43 2.62 -4.64 -9.57
N ASN A 44 3.35 -5.35 -10.42
CA ASN A 44 2.78 -6.11 -11.53
C ASN A 44 1.91 -7.26 -11.00
N LEU A 45 0.60 -7.01 -10.94
CA LEU A 45 -0.45 -7.98 -10.60
C LEU A 45 -0.72 -9.01 -11.72
N GLY A 46 -0.03 -8.90 -12.87
CA GLY A 46 -0.27 -9.73 -14.06
C GLY A 46 0.97 -10.39 -14.67
N LEU A 47 2.01 -10.67 -13.87
CA LEU A 47 3.15 -11.46 -14.37
C LEU A 47 2.71 -12.90 -14.65
N ALA A 48 3.10 -13.46 -15.79
CA ALA A 48 2.86 -14.86 -16.09
C ALA A 48 3.62 -15.73 -15.08
N ALA A 49 3.08 -16.89 -14.71
CA ALA A 49 3.74 -17.81 -13.80
C ALA A 49 5.17 -18.15 -14.27
N ALA A 50 5.39 -18.21 -15.59
CA ALA A 50 6.71 -18.42 -16.20
C ALA A 50 7.72 -17.32 -15.82
N ASP A 51 7.32 -16.05 -15.82
CA ASP A 51 8.20 -14.94 -15.44
C ASP A 51 8.58 -15.00 -13.96
N VAL A 52 7.63 -15.41 -13.12
CA VAL A 52 7.85 -15.55 -11.68
C VAL A 52 8.80 -16.72 -11.40
N ILE A 53 8.62 -17.85 -12.09
CA ILE A 53 9.53 -18.99 -12.05
C ILE A 53 10.95 -18.56 -12.46
N ALA A 54 11.09 -17.87 -13.59
CA ALA A 54 12.38 -17.39 -14.08
C ALA A 54 13.08 -16.48 -13.07
N ARG A 55 12.35 -15.62 -12.36
CA ARG A 55 12.92 -14.78 -11.30
C ARG A 55 13.36 -15.57 -10.08
N ILE A 56 12.60 -16.59 -9.67
CA ILE A 56 13.00 -17.49 -8.58
C ILE A 56 14.28 -18.24 -8.97
N GLU A 57 14.36 -18.74 -10.21
CA GLU A 57 15.51 -19.46 -10.74
C GLU A 57 16.75 -18.56 -10.83
N ALA A 58 16.63 -17.35 -11.40
CA ALA A 58 17.72 -16.37 -11.42
C ALA A 58 18.24 -16.01 -10.02
N THR A 59 17.32 -15.90 -9.05
CA THR A 59 17.67 -15.68 -7.64
C THR A 59 18.45 -16.86 -7.05
N ALA A 60 18.08 -18.09 -7.40
CA ALA A 60 18.78 -19.30 -6.96
C ALA A 60 20.16 -19.42 -7.64
N GLU A 61 20.27 -19.10 -8.92
CA GLU A 61 21.53 -19.08 -9.68
C GLU A 61 22.52 -18.10 -9.06
N GLU A 62 22.08 -16.89 -8.70
CA GLU A 62 22.92 -15.90 -8.01
C GLU A 62 23.46 -16.47 -6.68
N MET A 63 22.61 -17.13 -5.88
CA MET A 63 23.05 -17.76 -4.63
C MET A 63 24.05 -18.89 -4.86
N ILE A 64 23.85 -19.72 -5.89
CA ILE A 64 24.75 -20.83 -6.22
C ILE A 64 26.10 -20.27 -6.71
N ALA A 65 26.09 -19.21 -7.51
CA ALA A 65 27.31 -18.54 -7.96
C ALA A 65 28.11 -17.96 -6.79
N GLU A 66 27.46 -17.30 -5.83
CA GLU A 66 28.13 -16.81 -4.61
C GLU A 66 28.76 -17.97 -3.81
N LEU A 67 28.03 -19.08 -3.66
CA LEU A 67 28.55 -20.29 -2.98
C LEU A 67 29.74 -20.92 -3.72
N ALA A 68 29.70 -20.96 -5.05
CA ALA A 68 30.78 -21.49 -5.88
C ALA A 68 32.08 -20.66 -5.74
N GLU A 69 31.95 -19.35 -5.49
CA GLU A 69 33.06 -18.45 -5.19
C GLU A 69 33.52 -18.50 -3.71
N GLY A 70 32.94 -19.40 -2.91
CA GLY A 70 33.24 -19.52 -1.48
C GLY A 70 32.64 -18.39 -0.62
N ARG A 71 31.71 -17.62 -1.18
CA ARG A 71 30.99 -16.56 -0.46
C ARG A 71 29.67 -17.10 0.06
N LEU A 72 29.26 -16.66 1.25
CA LEU A 72 27.96 -17.03 1.79
C LEU A 72 26.88 -16.07 1.31
N PRO A 73 25.83 -16.58 0.65
CA PRO A 73 24.80 -15.72 0.08
C PRO A 73 24.00 -14.99 1.14
N SER A 74 23.64 -13.76 0.82
CA SER A 74 22.81 -12.90 1.67
C SER A 74 21.53 -12.48 0.94
N LEU A 75 20.38 -12.64 1.60
CA LEU A 75 19.10 -12.22 1.05
C LEU A 75 18.99 -10.71 1.19
N ARG A 76 18.92 -10.01 0.06
CA ARG A 76 18.69 -8.56 0.00
C ARG A 76 17.21 -8.31 -0.18
N LEU A 77 16.52 -8.03 0.92
CA LEU A 77 15.09 -7.79 0.90
C LEU A 77 14.85 -6.29 0.70
N ALA A 78 14.10 -5.95 -0.35
CA ALA A 78 13.60 -4.60 -0.51
C ALA A 78 12.84 -4.19 0.76
N SER A 79 13.15 -2.99 1.23
CA SER A 79 12.61 -2.38 2.44
C SER A 79 11.10 -2.48 2.40
N ARG A 80 10.55 -3.29 3.30
CA ARG A 80 9.11 -3.32 3.50
C ARG A 80 8.72 -1.89 3.89
N ILE A 81 7.64 -1.35 3.33
CA ILE A 81 6.90 -0.30 4.05
C ILE A 81 6.43 -1.02 5.32
N THR A 82 7.21 -0.89 6.38
CA THR A 82 7.05 -1.69 7.58
C THR A 82 5.72 -1.33 8.19
N ARG A 83 4.84 -2.32 8.39
CA ARG A 83 3.81 -2.30 9.44
C ARG A 83 4.50 -2.32 10.81
N ARG A 84 5.36 -1.34 11.09
CA ARG A 84 6.08 -1.23 12.36
C ARG A 84 5.73 0.14 12.92
N GLY A 85 4.79 0.10 13.87
CA GLY A 85 4.24 1.25 14.56
C GLY A 85 2.75 1.03 14.81
N ASN A 86 2.42 0.58 16.03
CA ASN A 86 1.08 0.47 16.63
C ASN A 86 0.36 -0.89 16.56
N ASP A 87 1.09 -1.99 16.80
CA ASP A 87 0.48 -3.13 17.53
C ASP A 87 0.82 -2.90 19.03
N HIS A 88 0.10 -1.98 19.66
CA HIS A 88 -0.10 -1.93 21.11
C HIS A 88 -1.61 -2.07 21.27
N ASP A 89 -2.06 -3.32 21.18
CA ASP A 89 -3.28 -3.72 21.85
C ASP A 89 -2.84 -4.14 23.24
N ASP A 90 -3.29 -3.35 24.21
CA ASP A 90 -3.29 -3.65 25.64
C ASP A 90 -3.86 -5.06 25.87
N ASP A 91 -3.10 -5.93 26.51
CA ASP A 91 -3.55 -6.86 27.56
C ASP A 91 -2.32 -7.59 28.13
N ASP A 92 -2.31 -7.70 29.46
CA ASP A 92 -1.35 -8.40 30.34
C ASP A 92 -0.10 -7.64 30.82
N ASP A 93 -0.36 -6.87 31.89
CA ASP A 93 0.45 -6.73 33.11
C ASP A 93 1.36 -7.95 33.38
N ASP A 94 2.66 -7.81 33.10
CA ASP A 94 3.70 -8.46 33.91
C ASP A 94 4.98 -7.63 33.87
N GLY A 95 5.49 -7.31 35.06
CA GLY A 95 6.66 -6.47 35.26
C GLY A 95 7.93 -7.14 34.77
N GLY A 96 8.67 -6.46 33.90
CA GLY A 96 9.93 -6.97 33.38
C GLY A 96 10.83 -5.87 32.86
N ASP A 97 11.77 -5.48 33.72
CA ASP A 97 12.90 -4.58 33.49
C ASP A 97 13.67 -4.90 32.18
N GLY A 98 14.07 -3.89 31.42
CA GLY A 98 14.68 -4.09 30.11
C GLY A 98 15.07 -2.81 29.38
N ILE A 99 16.07 -2.13 29.94
CA ILE A 99 16.88 -1.09 29.31
C ILE A 99 17.32 -1.53 27.90
N ASP A 100 17.12 -0.67 26.90
CA ASP A 100 18.12 -0.35 25.87
C ASP A 100 17.67 0.88 25.08
N ALA A 101 18.34 1.99 25.38
CA ALA A 101 18.44 3.15 24.54
C ALA A 101 19.25 2.78 23.28
N ASP A 102 18.80 3.23 22.11
CA ASP A 102 19.63 3.83 21.04
C ASP A 102 18.86 3.83 19.70
N GLY A 103 18.81 5.00 19.05
CA GLY A 103 18.72 5.07 17.59
C GLY A 103 17.71 6.03 16.99
N ASP A 104 18.02 7.33 17.06
CA ASP A 104 17.68 8.32 16.02
C ASP A 104 17.99 7.79 14.61
N GLY A 105 17.16 8.15 13.62
CA GLY A 105 17.62 8.21 12.23
C GLY A 105 16.71 7.62 11.15
N ASP A 106 16.05 8.55 10.45
CA ASP A 106 16.00 8.64 8.99
C ASP A 106 15.09 7.71 8.18
N GLY A 107 14.14 8.35 7.48
CA GLY A 107 13.14 7.77 6.59
C GLY A 107 13.70 7.44 5.20
N GLY A 108 14.84 6.77 5.13
CA GLY A 108 15.35 6.12 3.93
C GLY A 108 14.87 4.68 3.87
N GLY A 109 14.37 4.22 2.71
CA GLY A 109 13.93 2.83 2.53
C GLY A 109 15.05 1.84 2.86
N ARG A 110 15.07 1.33 4.09
CA ARG A 110 16.16 0.51 4.65
C ARG A 110 16.18 -0.92 4.11
N GLU A 111 17.13 -1.21 3.22
CA GLU A 111 17.29 -2.55 2.63
C GLU A 111 17.57 -3.59 3.72
N THR A 112 16.64 -4.52 3.82
CA THR A 112 16.60 -5.77 4.59
C THR A 112 17.68 -6.83 4.31
N ARG A 113 18.92 -6.77 4.82
CA ARG A 113 19.84 -7.92 4.64
C ARG A 113 19.59 -9.05 5.66
N ARG A 114 19.37 -10.28 5.16
CA ARG A 114 19.39 -11.51 5.99
C ARG A 114 20.54 -12.40 5.56
N SER A 115 21.27 -12.97 6.52
CA SER A 115 22.42 -13.82 6.27
C SER A 115 22.29 -15.14 7.05
N LEU A 116 22.80 -16.22 6.47
CA LEU A 116 22.95 -17.52 7.12
C LEU A 116 23.81 -17.44 8.39
N LEU A 117 24.82 -16.56 8.40
CA LEU A 117 25.73 -16.34 9.53
C LEU A 117 25.51 -15.00 10.24
N GLY A 118 24.31 -14.41 10.13
CA GLY A 118 23.99 -13.21 10.91
C GLY A 118 24.20 -13.44 12.42
N ASN A 119 24.43 -12.37 13.18
CA ASN A 119 24.84 -12.39 14.60
C ASN A 119 23.94 -13.16 15.60
N GLN A 120 22.86 -13.82 15.17
CA GLN A 120 21.95 -14.58 16.04
C GLN A 120 21.35 -15.77 15.27
N GLY A 121 21.20 -16.94 15.92
CA GLY A 121 20.62 -18.16 15.33
C GLY A 121 19.20 -17.97 14.75
N ALA A 122 18.48 -16.94 15.20
CA ALA A 122 17.21 -16.51 14.61
C ALA A 122 17.34 -16.07 13.14
N GLY A 123 18.49 -15.49 12.76
CA GLY A 123 18.78 -15.08 11.38
C GLY A 123 18.93 -16.25 10.42
N ALA A 124 19.57 -17.34 10.86
CA ALA A 124 19.72 -18.56 10.08
C ALA A 124 18.37 -19.25 9.82
N LEU A 125 17.51 -19.36 10.84
CA LEU A 125 16.14 -19.87 10.67
C LEU A 125 15.33 -19.00 9.70
N ALA A 126 15.42 -17.68 9.86
CA ALA A 126 14.75 -16.72 8.99
C ALA A 126 15.20 -16.86 7.52
N TYR A 127 16.48 -17.11 7.28
CA TYR A 127 17.04 -17.38 5.95
C TYR A 127 16.52 -18.71 5.39
N ALA A 128 16.62 -19.81 6.16
CA ALA A 128 16.19 -21.13 5.74
C ALA A 128 14.69 -21.18 5.40
N ARG A 129 13.86 -20.49 6.19
CA ARG A 129 12.41 -20.36 5.94
C ARG A 129 12.13 -19.75 4.56
N VAL A 130 12.88 -18.72 4.16
CA VAL A 130 12.68 -18.07 2.85
C VAL A 130 13.02 -19.04 1.72
N LEU A 131 14.12 -19.77 1.82
CA LEU A 131 14.49 -20.76 0.79
C LEU A 131 13.46 -21.88 0.65
N VAL A 132 12.95 -22.41 1.77
CA VAL A 132 11.93 -23.46 1.75
C VAL A 132 10.62 -22.95 1.15
N VAL A 133 10.23 -21.71 1.47
CA VAL A 133 9.06 -21.07 0.82
C VAL A 133 9.29 -20.91 -0.67
N LEU A 134 10.45 -20.39 -1.11
CA LEU A 134 10.76 -20.23 -2.54
C LEU A 134 10.72 -21.54 -3.30
N SER A 135 11.30 -22.61 -2.77
CA SER A 135 11.26 -23.94 -3.38
C SER A 135 9.83 -24.48 -3.48
N THR A 136 9.03 -24.27 -2.44
CA THR A 136 7.62 -24.71 -2.42
C THR A 136 6.79 -23.94 -3.45
N LEU A 137 6.97 -22.62 -3.53
CA LEU A 137 6.31 -21.77 -4.52
C LEU A 137 6.73 -22.11 -5.95
N HIS A 138 8.03 -22.34 -6.20
CA HIS A 138 8.55 -22.77 -7.50
C HIS A 138 7.89 -24.06 -7.98
N ASN A 139 7.87 -25.09 -7.14
CA ASN A 139 7.23 -26.37 -7.47
C ASN A 139 5.72 -26.22 -7.72
N MET A 140 5.04 -25.42 -6.90
CA MET A 140 3.62 -25.15 -7.04
C MET A 140 3.30 -24.42 -8.37
N LEU A 141 4.08 -23.39 -8.70
CA LEU A 141 3.93 -22.64 -9.95
C LEU A 141 4.22 -23.50 -11.18
N ARG A 142 5.25 -24.37 -11.14
CA ARG A 142 5.53 -25.33 -12.23
C ARG A 142 4.39 -26.33 -12.46
N GLN A 143 3.66 -26.68 -11.40
CA GLN A 143 2.49 -27.55 -11.48
C GLN A 143 1.20 -26.81 -11.88
N GLY A 144 1.25 -25.48 -12.08
CA GLY A 144 0.07 -24.67 -12.37
C GLY A 144 -0.90 -24.59 -11.19
N ARG A 145 -0.43 -24.85 -9.97
CA ARG A 145 -1.26 -24.84 -8.75
C ARG A 145 -1.26 -23.47 -8.09
N GLN A 146 -2.32 -23.23 -7.32
CA GLN A 146 -2.43 -22.09 -6.43
C GLN A 146 -2.72 -22.61 -5.02
N ALA A 147 -2.39 -21.80 -4.01
CA ALA A 147 -2.62 -22.13 -2.61
C ALA A 147 -3.06 -20.90 -1.83
N THR A 148 -3.88 -21.09 -0.81
CA THR A 148 -4.12 -20.04 0.18
C THR A 148 -2.97 -19.96 1.18
N GLN A 149 -2.91 -18.89 1.97
CA GLN A 149 -1.95 -18.79 3.07
C GLN A 149 -2.11 -19.93 4.10
N ARG A 150 -3.34 -20.40 4.33
CA ARG A 150 -3.60 -21.51 5.25
C ARG A 150 -3.11 -22.84 4.66
N ASP A 151 -3.31 -23.07 3.37
CA ASP A 151 -2.80 -24.28 2.70
C ASP A 151 -1.28 -24.35 2.76
N LEU A 152 -0.60 -23.21 2.52
CA LEU A 152 0.86 -23.12 2.67
C LEU A 152 1.28 -23.37 4.12
N TYR A 153 0.57 -22.83 5.10
CA TYR A 153 0.87 -23.10 6.50
C TYR A 153 0.80 -24.59 6.83
N TYR A 154 -0.29 -25.27 6.47
CA TYR A 154 -0.42 -26.71 6.73
C TYR A 154 0.58 -27.56 5.94
N THR A 155 0.94 -27.13 4.72
CA THR A 155 1.95 -27.83 3.89
C THR A 155 3.36 -27.70 4.47
N LEU A 156 3.68 -26.53 5.05
CA LEU A 156 5.01 -26.19 5.53
C LEU A 156 5.19 -26.41 7.04
N GLN A 157 4.15 -26.82 7.76
CA GLN A 157 4.18 -27.02 9.20
C GLN A 157 5.22 -28.08 9.59
N ARG A 158 6.42 -27.60 9.98
CA ARG A 158 7.58 -28.42 10.32
C ARG A 158 8.41 -27.70 11.38
N PRO A 159 8.13 -27.91 12.67
CA PRO A 159 8.99 -27.40 13.75
C PRO A 159 10.42 -27.94 13.61
N PRO A 160 11.48 -27.16 13.93
CA PRO A 160 11.44 -25.77 14.41
C PRO A 160 11.33 -24.73 13.29
N LEU A 161 11.31 -25.16 12.03
CA LEU A 161 11.37 -24.27 10.88
C LEU A 161 10.08 -23.45 10.73
N PHE A 162 8.90 -24.03 10.92
CA PHE A 162 7.64 -23.29 10.93
C PHE A 162 6.77 -23.77 12.09
N CYS A 163 6.66 -22.93 13.13
CA CYS A 163 5.89 -23.24 14.33
C CYS A 163 4.46 -22.70 14.22
N CYS A 164 4.28 -21.55 13.58
CA CYS A 164 2.99 -20.88 13.46
C CYS A 164 2.80 -20.22 12.09
N ALA A 165 1.56 -19.86 11.77
CA ALA A 165 1.23 -19.19 10.50
C ALA A 165 1.98 -17.86 10.32
N ARG A 166 2.38 -17.20 11.42
CA ARG A 166 3.21 -15.99 11.39
C ARG A 166 4.57 -16.24 10.74
N ASP A 167 5.21 -17.38 11.00
CA ASP A 167 6.52 -17.73 10.44
C ASP A 167 6.44 -17.87 8.92
N VAL A 168 5.42 -18.59 8.43
CA VAL A 168 5.16 -18.79 7.00
C VAL A 168 4.84 -17.46 6.33
N ASN A 169 3.98 -16.64 6.93
CA ASN A 169 3.59 -15.34 6.39
C ASN A 169 4.74 -14.34 6.34
N SER A 170 5.64 -14.38 7.33
CA SER A 170 6.86 -13.56 7.34
C SER A 170 7.80 -13.99 6.22
N ALA A 171 8.10 -15.29 6.13
CA ALA A 171 8.95 -15.85 5.08
C ALA A 171 8.39 -15.64 3.67
N LEU A 172 7.06 -15.74 3.50
CA LEU A 172 6.36 -15.42 2.25
C LEU A 172 6.47 -13.93 1.88
N ALA A 173 6.40 -13.03 2.87
CA ALA A 173 6.63 -11.60 2.62
C ALA A 173 8.05 -11.35 2.11
N ASP A 174 9.03 -12.03 2.71
CA ASP A 174 10.43 -11.89 2.36
C ASP A 174 10.72 -12.51 0.98
N ALA A 175 10.15 -13.67 0.67
CA ALA A 175 10.21 -14.26 -0.67
C ALA A 175 9.61 -13.33 -1.74
N ALA A 176 8.45 -12.74 -1.47
CA ALA A 176 7.82 -11.75 -2.34
C ALA A 176 8.70 -10.51 -2.56
N ALA A 177 9.34 -10.02 -1.49
CA ALA A 177 10.25 -8.88 -1.57
C ALA A 177 11.54 -9.21 -2.35
N LEU A 178 12.09 -10.43 -2.17
CA LEU A 178 13.28 -10.90 -2.85
C LEU A 178 13.05 -11.02 -4.37
N VAL A 179 11.95 -11.67 -4.76
CA VAL A 179 11.58 -11.89 -6.18
C VAL A 179 10.94 -10.64 -6.80
N ARG A 180 10.59 -9.64 -5.97
CA ARG A 180 9.92 -8.38 -6.36
C ARG A 180 8.59 -8.63 -7.08
N VAL A 181 7.78 -9.53 -6.53
CA VAL A 181 6.46 -9.91 -7.05
C VAL A 181 5.45 -9.87 -5.89
N PRO A 182 4.24 -9.30 -6.06
CA PRO A 182 3.23 -9.36 -5.01
C PRO A 182 2.85 -10.81 -4.69
N ARG A 183 2.38 -11.09 -3.46
CA ARG A 183 2.02 -12.46 -3.05
C ARG A 183 1.04 -13.16 -4.01
N ALA A 184 0.10 -12.40 -4.58
CA ALA A 184 -0.82 -12.90 -5.59
C ALA A 184 -0.11 -13.47 -6.83
N GLY A 185 0.97 -12.82 -7.28
CA GLY A 185 1.79 -13.28 -8.39
C GLY A 185 2.62 -14.54 -8.06
N LEU A 186 2.82 -14.87 -6.79
CA LEU A 186 3.44 -16.12 -6.36
C LEU A 186 2.46 -17.31 -6.35
N GLY A 187 1.24 -17.14 -6.87
CA GLY A 187 0.20 -18.16 -6.81
C GLY A 187 -0.44 -18.30 -5.43
N VAL A 188 -0.21 -17.32 -4.53
CA VAL A 188 -0.84 -17.29 -3.21
C VAL A 188 -2.10 -16.44 -3.26
N THR A 189 -3.25 -17.09 -3.21
CA THR A 189 -4.54 -16.42 -3.31
C THR A 189 -5.07 -16.00 -1.94
N HIS A 190 -5.79 -14.88 -1.95
CA HIS A 190 -6.67 -14.49 -0.84
C HIS A 190 -8.10 -14.90 -1.19
N PRO A 191 -8.89 -15.39 -0.22
CA PRO A 191 -10.25 -15.87 -0.50
C PRO A 191 -11.24 -14.79 -0.95
N LEU A 192 -10.86 -13.50 -0.87
CA LEU A 192 -11.77 -12.38 -1.13
C LEU A 192 -11.17 -11.41 -2.18
N PRO A 193 -11.36 -11.63 -3.48
CA PRO A 193 -11.06 -10.62 -4.49
C PRO A 193 -12.14 -9.54 -4.51
N GLY A 194 -11.73 -8.25 -4.49
CA GLY A 194 -12.60 -7.13 -4.87
C GLY A 194 -13.58 -6.62 -3.80
N LEU A 195 -13.20 -6.64 -2.52
CA LEU A 195 -13.95 -5.95 -1.47
C LEU A 195 -14.06 -4.45 -1.79
N ARG A 196 -15.27 -3.90 -1.62
CA ARG A 196 -15.54 -2.47 -1.73
C ARG A 196 -16.23 -1.97 -0.47
N TRP A 197 -16.01 -0.72 -0.13
CA TRP A 197 -16.65 -0.09 1.01
C TRP A 197 -18.06 0.38 0.63
N LEU A 198 -19.06 -0.26 1.24
CA LEU A 198 -20.47 0.16 1.24
C LEU A 198 -20.86 0.91 2.52
N GLY A 199 -19.97 0.96 3.51
CA GLY A 199 -20.26 1.54 4.82
C GLY A 199 -20.63 3.03 4.77
N LEU A 200 -21.09 3.53 5.91
CA LEU A 200 -21.52 4.91 6.13
C LEU A 200 -20.52 5.94 5.59
N ARG A 201 -21.04 6.97 4.91
CA ARG A 201 -20.30 8.11 4.34
C ARG A 201 -20.66 9.41 5.02
N SER A 202 -19.76 10.38 5.00
CA SER A 202 -20.00 11.73 5.52
C SER A 202 -21.25 12.40 4.92
N GLY A 203 -21.50 12.22 3.62
CA GLY A 203 -22.70 12.75 2.95
C GLY A 203 -24.03 12.16 3.44
N GLN A 204 -24.01 11.02 4.13
CA GLN A 204 -25.20 10.35 4.68
C GLN A 204 -25.50 10.79 6.13
N LEU A 205 -24.59 11.56 6.74
CA LEU A 205 -24.72 12.04 8.11
C LEU A 205 -25.34 13.44 8.21
N GLY A 206 -25.60 14.12 7.09
CA GLY A 206 -26.07 15.50 7.08
C GLY A 206 -27.45 15.72 7.74
N GLU A 207 -28.31 14.70 7.74
CA GLU A 207 -29.66 14.76 8.34
C GLU A 207 -29.73 14.13 9.74
N VAL A 208 -28.60 13.64 10.26
CA VAL A 208 -28.51 13.01 11.56
C VAL A 208 -28.39 14.07 12.65
N GLU A 209 -29.16 13.93 13.72
CA GLU A 209 -29.03 14.77 14.90
C GLU A 209 -27.64 14.62 15.55
N ALA A 210 -26.99 15.74 15.87
CA ALA A 210 -25.64 15.74 16.44
C ALA A 210 -25.51 14.95 17.76
N GLY A 211 -26.61 14.76 18.50
CA GLY A 211 -26.65 13.95 19.72
C GLY A 211 -26.50 12.44 19.47
N ALA A 212 -26.77 11.97 18.25
CA ALA A 212 -26.55 10.58 17.84
C ALA A 212 -25.12 10.34 17.32
N LEU A 213 -24.34 11.41 17.13
CA LEU A 213 -22.95 11.35 16.66
C LEU A 213 -21.97 11.44 17.84
N GLN A 214 -20.88 10.69 17.74
CA GLN A 214 -19.82 10.73 18.75
C GLN A 214 -18.77 11.77 18.36
N ARG A 215 -18.32 12.59 19.32
CA ARG A 215 -17.18 13.50 19.08
C ARG A 215 -15.90 12.69 18.85
N LEU A 216 -15.06 13.16 17.93
CA LEU A 216 -13.75 12.55 17.73
C LEU A 216 -12.88 12.68 18.99
N THR A 217 -12.15 11.61 19.28
CA THR A 217 -11.17 11.54 20.36
C THR A 217 -9.76 11.76 19.80
N ALA A 218 -8.80 12.06 20.68
CA ALA A 218 -7.39 12.13 20.30
C ALA A 218 -6.85 10.82 19.67
N ARG A 219 -7.42 9.67 20.06
CA ARG A 219 -7.12 8.36 19.44
C ARG A 219 -7.61 8.32 18.00
N ASP A 220 -8.82 8.81 17.74
CA ASP A 220 -9.39 8.85 16.39
C ASP A 220 -8.55 9.75 15.47
N GLU A 221 -8.15 10.94 15.93
CA GLU A 221 -7.26 11.84 15.18
C GLU A 221 -5.90 11.18 14.84
N ALA A 222 -5.32 10.43 15.77
CA ALA A 222 -4.10 9.68 15.52
C ALA A 222 -4.28 8.60 14.44
N LEU A 223 -5.43 7.90 14.46
CA LEU A 223 -5.79 6.92 13.44
C LEU A 223 -6.02 7.57 12.08
N VAL A 224 -6.70 8.72 12.00
CA VAL A 224 -6.89 9.47 10.76
C VAL A 224 -5.55 9.88 10.16
N ARG A 225 -4.63 10.44 10.95
CA ARG A 225 -3.27 10.78 10.49
C ARG A 225 -2.51 9.55 9.97
N SER A 226 -2.66 8.40 10.63
CA SER A 226 -2.06 7.14 10.18
C SER A 226 -2.65 6.63 8.86
N LEU A 227 -3.98 6.67 8.72
CA LEU A 227 -4.68 6.25 7.51
C LEU A 227 -4.36 7.16 6.33
N ARG A 228 -4.38 8.48 6.54
CA ARG A 228 -4.05 9.49 5.52
C ARG A 228 -2.68 9.24 4.89
N ARG A 229 -1.65 8.94 5.72
CA ARG A 229 -0.31 8.58 5.22
C ARG A 229 -0.30 7.31 4.39
N ARG A 230 -1.12 6.31 4.72
CA ARG A 230 -1.19 5.02 4.00
C ARG A 230 -1.97 5.11 2.69
N LEU A 231 -2.99 5.95 2.66
CA LEU A 231 -3.90 6.13 1.52
C LEU A 231 -3.43 7.22 0.55
N ALA A 232 -2.48 8.06 0.96
CA ALA A 232 -1.89 9.12 0.15
C ALA A 232 -1.48 8.62 -1.25
N GLY A 233 -2.05 9.24 -2.28
CA GLY A 233 -1.76 8.94 -3.69
C GLY A 233 -2.36 7.63 -4.23
N ARG A 234 -3.13 6.89 -3.44
CA ARG A 234 -3.78 5.63 -3.87
C ARG A 234 -5.29 5.77 -3.98
N GLU A 235 -5.93 6.31 -2.95
CA GLU A 235 -7.39 6.31 -2.82
C GLU A 235 -7.93 7.69 -2.46
N PRO A 236 -8.09 8.61 -3.44
CA PRO A 236 -8.49 9.99 -3.18
C PRO A 236 -9.90 10.09 -2.56
N GLY A 237 -10.81 9.17 -2.88
CA GLY A 237 -12.15 9.14 -2.29
C GLY A 237 -12.13 8.87 -0.78
N TRP A 238 -11.25 7.98 -0.32
CA TRP A 238 -11.11 7.70 1.11
C TRP A 238 -10.48 8.87 1.86
N LEU A 239 -9.55 9.59 1.23
CA LEU A 239 -8.96 10.80 1.82
C LEU A 239 -10.01 11.89 2.01
N ALA A 240 -10.88 12.10 1.01
CA ALA A 240 -11.97 13.07 1.10
C ALA A 240 -12.95 12.74 2.25
N GLU A 241 -13.26 11.47 2.49
CA GLU A 241 -14.08 11.06 3.62
C GLU A 241 -13.39 11.31 4.98
N LEU A 242 -12.08 11.08 5.07
CA LEU A 242 -11.30 11.40 6.28
C LEU A 242 -11.23 12.91 6.53
N ASP A 243 -11.06 13.72 5.47
CA ASP A 243 -11.11 15.18 5.53
C ASP A 243 -12.47 15.67 6.03
N ALA A 244 -13.56 15.12 5.51
CA ALA A 244 -14.92 15.45 5.93
C ALA A 244 -15.17 15.06 7.40
N MET A 245 -14.66 13.90 7.84
CA MET A 245 -14.78 13.46 9.22
C MET A 245 -14.02 14.38 10.20
N GLU A 246 -12.78 14.76 9.88
CA GLU A 246 -11.99 15.70 10.70
C GLU A 246 -12.61 17.10 10.71
N ALA A 247 -13.13 17.59 9.57
CA ALA A 247 -13.79 18.89 9.47
C ALA A 247 -15.10 18.94 10.28
N ALA A 248 -15.87 17.85 10.28
CA ALA A 248 -17.08 17.73 11.09
C ALA A 248 -16.75 17.58 12.59
N GLY A 249 -15.65 16.92 12.94
CA GLY A 249 -15.28 16.65 14.33
C GLY A 249 -16.12 15.54 14.99
N TYR A 250 -16.83 14.75 14.19
CA TYR A 250 -17.70 13.68 14.64
C TYR A 250 -17.46 12.38 13.88
N LYS A 251 -17.77 11.26 14.53
CA LYS A 251 -17.92 9.93 13.93
C LYS A 251 -19.33 9.38 14.21
N GLY A 252 -19.86 8.61 13.28
CA GLY A 252 -21.16 7.97 13.40
C GLY A 252 -21.02 6.46 13.37
N ASP A 253 -21.77 5.78 14.23
CA ASP A 253 -21.96 4.33 14.13
C ASP A 253 -23.07 4.02 13.11
N LEU A 254 -23.16 2.77 12.67
CA LEU A 254 -24.16 2.38 11.67
C LEU A 254 -25.60 2.48 12.22
N GLU A 255 -25.72 2.30 13.55
CA GLU A 255 -26.91 2.45 14.38
C GLU A 255 -27.62 3.77 14.18
N VAL A 256 -26.85 4.82 13.89
CA VAL A 256 -27.36 6.17 13.65
C VAL A 256 -28.39 6.21 12.52
N LEU A 257 -28.23 5.37 11.49
CA LEU A 257 -29.14 5.33 10.34
C LEU A 257 -30.48 4.67 10.63
N TYR A 258 -30.57 3.88 11.71
CA TYR A 258 -31.78 3.14 12.04
C TYR A 258 -32.29 3.32 13.47
N GLY A 259 -31.60 4.11 14.28
CA GLY A 259 -32.01 4.51 15.63
C GLY A 259 -33.03 5.65 15.66
N GLY A 260 -33.21 6.37 14.55
CA GLY A 260 -34.18 7.47 14.41
C GLY A 260 -35.60 7.01 14.04
N ALA A 261 -36.49 7.98 13.82
CA ALA A 261 -37.91 7.73 13.50
C ALA A 261 -38.13 6.89 12.22
N ALA A 262 -37.16 6.87 11.31
CA ALA A 262 -37.20 6.08 10.08
C ALA A 262 -36.94 4.57 10.30
N GLY A 263 -36.39 4.18 11.46
CA GLY A 263 -36.04 2.78 11.75
C GLY A 263 -35.14 2.17 10.66
N LEU A 264 -35.39 0.90 10.31
CA LEU A 264 -34.63 0.19 9.28
C LEU A 264 -34.74 0.78 7.87
N ALA A 265 -35.63 1.75 7.62
CA ALA A 265 -35.75 2.38 6.31
C ALA A 265 -34.47 3.12 5.89
N GLY A 266 -33.77 3.77 6.82
CA GLY A 266 -32.50 4.46 6.53
C GLY A 266 -31.39 3.51 6.12
N LEU A 267 -31.27 2.36 6.80
CA LEU A 267 -30.32 1.31 6.42
C LEU A 267 -30.67 0.71 5.04
N ARG A 268 -31.95 0.46 4.79
CA ARG A 268 -32.42 -0.04 3.48
C ARG A 268 -32.07 0.94 2.36
N GLU A 269 -32.26 2.23 2.58
CA GLU A 269 -31.92 3.26 1.60
C GLU A 269 -30.42 3.33 1.34
N LEU A 270 -29.58 3.24 2.37
CA LEU A 270 -28.13 3.17 2.21
C LEU A 270 -27.70 1.99 1.33
N VAL A 271 -28.24 0.79 1.60
CA VAL A 271 -27.88 -0.42 0.83
C VAL A 271 -28.37 -0.30 -0.60
N LEU A 272 -29.62 0.11 -0.81
CA LEU A 272 -30.19 0.24 -2.16
C LEU A 272 -29.44 1.29 -2.96
N ARG A 273 -29.19 2.46 -2.38
CA ARG A 273 -28.45 3.54 -3.04
C ARG A 273 -27.04 3.09 -3.37
N GLY A 274 -26.25 2.65 -2.38
CA GLY A 274 -24.84 2.29 -2.60
C GLY A 274 -24.64 1.13 -3.57
N VAL A 275 -25.53 0.12 -3.57
CA VAL A 275 -25.46 -0.99 -4.53
C VAL A 275 -25.89 -0.56 -5.94
N LEU A 276 -26.98 0.19 -6.06
CA LEU A 276 -27.54 0.59 -7.36
C LEU A 276 -26.75 1.71 -8.04
N SER A 277 -26.24 2.69 -7.27
CA SER A 277 -25.43 3.78 -7.81
C SER A 277 -23.96 3.39 -8.05
N ARG A 278 -23.55 2.19 -7.61
CA ARG A 278 -22.14 1.76 -7.53
C ARG A 278 -21.27 2.79 -6.80
N ASP A 279 -21.85 3.51 -5.85
CA ASP A 279 -21.16 4.49 -5.00
C ASP A 279 -20.42 3.77 -3.88
N VAL A 280 -19.56 2.86 -4.31
CA VAL A 280 -18.76 1.96 -3.49
C VAL A 280 -17.30 2.19 -3.85
N VAL A 281 -16.56 2.75 -2.90
CA VAL A 281 -15.13 3.08 -3.03
C VAL A 281 -14.30 1.86 -2.66
#